data_AF-A0A1V4YF45-F1
#
_entry.id   AF-A0A1V4YF45-F1
#
_cell.length_a   1.000
_cell.length_b   1.000
_cell.length_c   1.000
_cell.angle_alpha   90.00
_cell.angle_beta   90.00
_cell.angle_gamma   90.00
#
_symmetry.space_group_name_H-M   'P 1'
#
loop_
_entity.id
_entity.type
_entity.pdbx_description
1 polymer ?
#
loop_
_entity_poly.entity_id
_entity_poly.type
_entity_poly.pdbx_seq_one_letter_code
_entity_poly.pdbx_strand_id
1 'polypeptide(L)'
;MMKMYNISNKEQALQYIRVIRKEIVCMFLLFLISAVIGYITAIMYPGMVIRSLEELEGLVELLKNLSLIEIMFLIFLNNALKSLLILVLGVGLGIVPFLFIAYNGYFLGIFSHKIIMEQGSLYLVAGILPHGIIEIPMVVISAAIGLRLGFKGLASLKGRSVHLKEEIITGVKFFFYWIMPLLLVAAAVETFITSGIIGLLSQM
;
A
#
# COMPACT_ATOMS: atom_id res chain seq x y z
N MET A 1 1.94 10.69 29.59
CA MET A 1 0.84 9.69 29.62
C MET A 1 0.14 9.70 28.27
N MET A 2 0.37 8.72 27.39
CA MET A 2 -0.38 8.66 26.13
C MET A 2 -1.68 7.90 26.42
N LYS A 3 -2.82 8.60 26.45
CA LYS A 3 -4.13 7.95 26.52
C LYS A 3 -4.28 7.07 25.28
N MET A 4 -4.78 5.84 25.47
CA MET A 4 -5.19 4.98 24.36
C MET A 4 -6.17 5.75 23.49
N TYR A 5 -5.86 5.91 22.20
CA TYR A 5 -6.75 6.64 21.30
C TYR A 5 -8.02 5.83 21.05
N ASN A 6 -9.17 6.45 21.23
CA ASN A 6 -10.44 5.92 20.77
C ASN A 6 -10.57 6.19 19.27
N ILE A 7 -10.03 5.28 18.46
CA ILE A 7 -9.95 5.44 17.01
C ILE A 7 -11.33 5.43 16.32
N SER A 8 -12.39 4.98 16.98
CA SER A 8 -13.76 5.16 16.48
C SER A 8 -14.17 6.64 16.39
N ASN A 9 -13.55 7.52 17.18
CA ASN A 9 -13.76 8.95 17.11
C ASN A 9 -12.80 9.60 16.09
N LYS A 10 -13.36 10.32 15.12
CA LYS A 10 -12.62 10.98 14.03
C LYS A 10 -11.53 11.94 14.52
N GLU A 11 -11.79 12.74 15.56
CA GLU A 11 -10.81 13.71 16.08
C GLU A 11 -9.59 13.00 16.67
N GLN A 12 -9.82 11.90 17.38
CA GLN A 12 -8.74 11.11 17.96
C GLN A 12 -7.96 10.33 16.90
N ALA A 13 -8.62 9.84 15.85
CA ALA A 13 -7.96 9.25 14.69
C ALA A 13 -7.06 10.27 13.97
N LEU A 14 -7.54 11.50 13.75
CA LEU A 14 -6.76 12.59 13.17
C LEU A 14 -5.58 13.00 14.08
N GLN A 15 -5.79 13.02 15.39
CA GLN A 15 -4.71 13.28 16.34
C GLN A 15 -3.63 12.18 16.26
N TYR A 16 -4.03 10.92 16.14
CA TYR A 16 -3.09 9.81 15.96
C TYR A 16 -2.28 9.97 14.67
N ILE A 17 -2.91 10.31 13.55
CA ILE A 17 -2.21 10.62 12.28
C ILE A 17 -1.19 11.75 12.46
N ARG A 18 -1.54 12.83 13.17
CA ARG A 18 -0.60 13.92 13.45
C ARG A 18 0.60 13.45 14.28
N VAL A 19 0.39 12.52 15.20
CA VAL A 19 1.45 11.97 16.05
C VAL A 19 2.41 11.08 15.26
N ILE A 20 1.94 10.36 14.25
CA ILE A 20 2.75 9.47 13.40
C ILE A 20 3.19 10.13 12.07
N ARG A 21 3.02 11.46 11.94
CA ARG A 21 3.25 12.18 10.68
C ARG A 21 4.67 12.04 10.13
N LYS A 22 5.67 11.91 11.01
CA LYS A 22 7.07 11.79 10.59
C LYS A 22 7.31 10.44 9.95
N GLU A 23 6.73 9.38 10.53
CA GLU A 23 6.75 8.02 10.01
C GLU A 23 6.00 7.93 8.68
N ILE A 24 4.84 8.61 8.55
CA ILE A 24 4.10 8.72 7.29
C ILE A 24 4.94 9.38 6.21
N VAL A 25 5.52 10.56 6.48
CA VAL A 25 6.36 11.27 5.51
C VAL A 25 7.58 10.44 5.11
N CYS A 26 8.22 9.77 6.08
CA CYS A 26 9.36 8.89 5.81
C CYS A 26 8.98 7.75 4.86
N MET A 27 7.87 7.05 5.13
CA MET A 27 7.39 5.95 4.28
C MET A 27 6.91 6.45 2.91
N PHE A 28 6.25 7.60 2.85
CA PHE A 28 5.83 8.17 1.58
C PHE A 28 7.02 8.58 0.69
N LEU A 29 8.04 9.22 1.27
CA LEU A 29 9.26 9.57 0.53
C LEU A 29 10.00 8.31 0.06
N LEU A 30 10.07 7.27 0.91
CA LEU A 30 10.65 5.98 0.51
C LEU A 30 9.90 5.39 -0.68
N PHE A 31 8.56 5.37 -0.63
CA PHE A 31 7.73 4.91 -1.74
C PHE A 31 8.03 5.65 -3.05
N LEU A 32 8.09 6.98 -3.00
CA LEU A 32 8.37 7.82 -4.19
C LEU A 32 9.77 7.57 -4.74
N ILE A 33 10.79 7.54 -3.88
CA ILE A 33 12.18 7.27 -4.28
C ILE A 33 12.27 5.90 -4.93
N SER A 34 11.66 4.88 -4.31
CA SER A 34 11.64 3.53 -4.87
C SER A 34 10.90 3.46 -6.19
N ALA A 35 9.79 4.19 -6.38
CA ALA A 35 9.09 4.28 -7.65
C ALA A 35 9.94 4.91 -8.76
N VAL A 36 10.68 5.99 -8.45
CA VAL A 36 11.64 6.56 -9.40
C VAL A 36 12.74 5.57 -9.76
N ILE A 37 13.30 4.87 -8.76
CA ILE A 37 14.31 3.82 -8.99
C ILE A 37 13.75 2.70 -9.87
N GLY A 38 12.52 2.25 -9.62
CA GLY A 38 11.85 1.23 -10.42
C GLY A 38 11.65 1.66 -11.87
N TYR A 39 11.20 2.88 -12.08
CA TYR A 39 11.04 3.48 -13.42
C TYR A 39 12.39 3.55 -14.18
N ILE A 40 13.45 4.03 -13.53
CA ILE A 40 14.80 4.07 -14.11
C ILE A 40 15.30 2.66 -14.42
N THR A 41 15.06 1.70 -13.53
CA THR A 41 15.46 0.30 -13.73
C THR A 41 14.78 -0.30 -14.97
N ALA A 42 13.51 0.01 -15.20
CA ALA A 42 12.79 -0.43 -16.38
C ALA A 42 13.38 0.12 -17.69
N ILE A 43 13.92 1.35 -17.66
CA ILE A 43 14.65 1.95 -18.80
C ILE A 43 15.98 1.22 -19.03
N MET A 44 16.75 1.01 -17.96
CA MET A 44 18.11 0.48 -18.06
C MET A 44 18.14 -1.02 -18.38
N TYR A 45 17.14 -1.78 -17.91
CA TYR A 45 17.10 -3.24 -17.99
C TYR A 45 15.74 -3.77 -18.46
N PRO A 46 15.33 -3.45 -19.71
CA PRO A 46 14.00 -3.83 -20.22
C PRO A 46 13.74 -5.34 -20.20
N GLY A 47 14.78 -6.17 -20.35
CA GLY A 47 14.66 -7.63 -20.29
C GLY A 47 14.26 -8.21 -18.93
N MET A 48 14.51 -7.52 -17.82
CA MET A 48 14.05 -7.96 -16.49
C MET A 48 12.55 -7.71 -16.28
N VAL A 49 12.03 -6.66 -16.91
CA VAL A 49 10.62 -6.29 -16.81
C VAL A 49 9.75 -7.34 -17.49
N ILE A 50 10.14 -7.81 -18.69
CA ILE A 50 9.43 -8.82 -19.49
C ILE A 50 9.16 -10.11 -18.71
N ARG A 51 10.17 -10.65 -18.01
CA ARG A 51 10.01 -11.88 -17.21
C ARG A 51 9.02 -11.73 -16.04
N SER A 52 9.01 -10.54 -15.41
CA SER A 52 8.07 -10.25 -14.33
C SER A 52 6.61 -10.16 -14.81
N LEU A 53 6.40 -10.01 -16.13
CA LEU A 53 5.08 -9.88 -16.75
C LEU A 53 4.54 -11.21 -17.25
N GLU A 54 5.40 -12.10 -17.72
CA GLU A 54 5.02 -13.49 -18.04
C GLU A 54 4.45 -14.19 -16.80
N GLU A 55 5.01 -13.92 -15.61
CA GLU A 55 4.46 -14.37 -14.33
C GLU A 55 3.07 -13.78 -14.01
N LEU A 56 2.78 -12.57 -14.50
CA LEU A 56 1.48 -11.91 -14.31
C LEU A 56 0.42 -12.39 -15.31
N GLU A 57 0.79 -12.76 -16.53
CA GLU A 57 -0.15 -13.31 -17.52
C GLU A 57 -0.78 -14.62 -17.05
N GLY A 58 0.00 -15.49 -16.41
CA GLY A 58 -0.53 -16.71 -15.78
C GLY A 58 -1.53 -16.44 -14.65
N LEU A 59 -1.38 -15.32 -13.93
CA LEU A 59 -2.34 -14.86 -12.93
C LEU A 59 -3.60 -14.25 -13.57
N VAL A 60 -3.46 -13.51 -14.66
CA VAL A 60 -4.60 -12.96 -15.42
C VAL A 60 -5.49 -14.07 -15.96
N GLU A 61 -4.92 -15.19 -16.40
CA GLU A 61 -5.70 -16.33 -16.88
C GLU A 61 -6.55 -16.99 -15.78
N LEU A 62 -6.03 -17.05 -14.54
CA LEU A 62 -6.79 -17.49 -13.37
C LEU A 62 -7.94 -16.53 -13.01
N LEU A 63 -7.77 -15.23 -13.26
CA LEU A 63 -8.77 -14.21 -12.96
C LEU A 63 -9.92 -14.15 -13.99
N LYS A 64 -9.71 -14.62 -15.23
CA LYS A 64 -10.73 -14.58 -16.31
C LYS A 64 -12.02 -15.33 -15.99
N ASN A 65 -11.95 -16.36 -15.14
CA ASN A 65 -13.10 -17.19 -14.78
C ASN A 65 -13.86 -16.66 -13.54
N LEU A 66 -13.39 -15.57 -12.93
CA LEU A 66 -14.01 -14.99 -11.74
C LEU A 66 -14.97 -13.87 -12.11
N SER A 67 -16.04 -13.74 -11.33
CA SER A 67 -16.92 -12.57 -11.38
C SER A 67 -16.19 -11.31 -10.90
N LEU A 68 -16.69 -10.13 -11.32
CA LEU A 68 -16.16 -8.85 -10.85
C LEU A 68 -16.18 -8.71 -9.32
N ILE A 69 -17.17 -9.30 -8.66
CA ILE A 69 -17.26 -9.26 -7.19
C ILE A 69 -16.14 -10.12 -6.56
N GLU A 70 -15.85 -11.29 -7.12
CA GLU A 70 -14.75 -12.15 -6.65
C GLU A 70 -13.39 -11.48 -6.85
N ILE A 71 -13.17 -10.84 -8.01
CA ILE A 71 -11.94 -10.08 -8.29
C ILE A 71 -11.80 -8.93 -7.28
N MET A 72 -12.87 -8.17 -7.04
CA MET A 72 -12.88 -7.09 -6.04
C MET A 72 -12.50 -7.60 -4.65
N PHE A 73 -13.09 -8.70 -4.18
CA PHE A 73 -12.76 -9.27 -2.87
C PHE A 73 -11.33 -9.82 -2.81
N LEU A 74 -10.82 -10.38 -3.91
CA LEU A 74 -9.44 -10.87 -3.99
C LEU A 74 -8.45 -9.71 -3.86
N ILE A 75 -8.65 -8.62 -4.61
CA ILE A 75 -7.85 -7.39 -4.53
C ILE A 75 -7.92 -6.81 -3.10
N PHE A 76 -9.14 -6.62 -2.59
CA PHE A 76 -9.37 -6.12 -1.24
C PHE A 76 -8.64 -6.96 -0.18
N LEU A 77 -8.81 -8.28 -0.21
CA LEU A 77 -8.24 -9.16 0.80
C LEU A 77 -6.71 -9.18 0.71
N ASN A 78 -6.15 -9.18 -0.50
CA ASN A 78 -4.71 -9.10 -0.72
C ASN A 78 -4.13 -7.81 -0.10
N ASN A 79 -4.74 -6.66 -0.37
CA ASN A 79 -4.24 -5.36 0.11
C ASN A 79 -4.51 -5.16 1.60
N ALA A 80 -5.64 -5.64 2.11
CA ALA A 80 -5.96 -5.64 3.54
C ALA A 80 -5.00 -6.54 4.33
N LEU A 81 -4.77 -7.78 3.89
CA LEU A 81 -3.86 -8.70 4.55
C LEU A 81 -2.41 -8.20 4.52
N LYS A 82 -1.92 -7.77 3.36
CA LYS A 82 -0.57 -7.18 3.25
C LYS A 82 -0.43 -5.97 4.17
N SER A 83 -1.41 -5.05 4.17
CA SER A 83 -1.40 -3.87 5.03
C SER A 83 -1.43 -4.24 6.53
N LEU A 84 -2.20 -5.26 6.93
CA LEU A 84 -2.23 -5.73 8.31
C LEU A 84 -0.91 -6.40 8.70
N LEU A 85 -0.35 -7.23 7.82
CA LEU A 85 0.92 -7.92 8.06
C LEU A 85 2.06 -6.93 8.24
N ILE A 86 2.19 -5.92 7.38
CA ILE A 86 3.28 -4.93 7.52
C ILE A 86 3.15 -4.12 8.81
N LEU A 87 1.92 -3.84 9.24
CA LEU A 87 1.65 -3.15 10.50
C LEU A 87 2.11 -4.01 11.67
N VAL A 88 1.65 -5.26 11.75
CA VAL A 88 1.93 -6.16 12.89
C VAL A 88 3.39 -6.60 12.92
N LEU A 89 3.95 -6.98 11.77
CA LEU A 89 5.36 -7.39 11.64
C LEU A 89 6.33 -6.23 11.84
N GLY A 90 5.84 -4.98 11.86
CA GLY A 90 6.62 -3.81 12.22
C GLY A 90 7.30 -3.91 13.59
N VAL A 91 6.74 -4.66 14.56
CA VAL A 91 7.36 -4.93 15.86
C VAL A 91 8.78 -5.53 15.73
N GLY A 92 9.04 -6.28 14.64
CA GLY A 92 10.35 -6.79 14.26
C GLY A 92 11.29 -5.72 13.67
N LEU A 93 11.57 -4.67 14.44
CA LEU A 93 12.55 -3.61 14.13
C LEU A 93 12.17 -2.65 12.99
N GLY A 94 10.94 -2.70 12.46
CA GLY A 94 10.47 -1.79 11.40
C GLY A 94 11.08 -2.05 10.02
N ILE A 95 11.91 -3.10 9.87
CA ILE A 95 12.54 -3.48 8.59
C ILE A 95 11.48 -3.96 7.60
N VAL A 96 10.53 -4.78 8.06
CA VAL A 96 9.46 -5.32 7.21
C VAL A 96 8.62 -4.21 6.55
N PRO A 97 8.07 -3.21 7.29
CA PRO A 97 7.39 -2.07 6.68
C PRO A 97 8.24 -1.32 5.65
N PHE A 98 9.53 -1.12 5.94
CA PHE A 98 10.45 -0.39 5.07
C PHE A 98 10.65 -1.13 3.74
N LEU A 99 11.00 -2.41 3.79
CA LEU A 99 11.20 -3.24 2.60
C LEU A 99 9.91 -3.36 1.79
N PHE A 100 8.76 -3.53 2.45
CA PHE A 100 7.48 -3.64 1.77
C PHE A 100 7.12 -2.36 1.00
N ILE A 101 7.24 -1.19 1.62
CA ILE A 101 6.96 0.08 0.95
C ILE A 101 7.92 0.34 -0.21
N ALA A 102 9.21 0.05 -0.01
CA ALA A 102 10.20 0.15 -1.07
C ALA A 102 9.85 -0.77 -2.25
N TYR A 103 9.47 -2.02 -1.98
CA TYR A 103 9.06 -2.98 -2.99
C TYR A 103 7.82 -2.50 -3.76
N ASN A 104 6.77 -2.04 -3.07
CA ASN A 104 5.54 -1.56 -3.73
C ASN A 104 5.80 -0.33 -4.60
N GLY A 105 6.60 0.63 -4.11
CA GLY A 105 7.00 1.79 -4.91
C GLY A 105 7.78 1.36 -6.14
N TYR A 106 8.80 0.51 -5.97
CA TYR A 106 9.63 0.00 -7.05
C TYR A 106 8.83 -0.68 -8.17
N PHE A 107 7.92 -1.59 -7.83
CA PHE A 107 7.08 -2.26 -8.83
C PHE A 107 6.11 -1.30 -9.53
N LEU A 108 5.52 -0.34 -8.79
CA LEU A 108 4.71 0.70 -9.42
C LEU A 108 5.51 1.47 -10.47
N GLY A 109 6.76 1.81 -10.17
CA GLY A 109 7.69 2.46 -11.11
C GLY A 109 7.96 1.64 -12.37
N ILE A 110 8.23 0.35 -12.20
CA ILE A 110 8.45 -0.58 -13.33
C ILE A 110 7.22 -0.63 -14.23
N PHE A 111 6.04 -0.89 -13.65
CA PHE A 111 4.80 -1.00 -14.43
C PHE A 111 4.42 0.32 -15.09
N SER A 112 4.69 1.45 -14.42
CA SER A 112 4.44 2.78 -14.98
C SER A 112 5.21 3.02 -16.27
N HIS A 113 6.50 2.70 -16.31
CA HIS A 113 7.31 2.84 -17.53
C HIS A 113 6.72 2.00 -18.66
N LYS A 114 6.42 0.72 -18.40
CA LYS A 114 5.87 -0.17 -19.41
C LYS A 114 4.54 0.35 -19.98
N ILE A 115 3.60 0.69 -19.10
CA ILE A 115 2.29 1.19 -19.52
C ILE A 115 2.43 2.45 -20.37
N ILE A 116 3.32 3.38 -20.00
CA ILE A 116 3.57 4.58 -20.80
C ILE A 116 4.11 4.22 -22.19
N MET A 117 5.05 3.27 -22.28
CA MET A 117 5.64 2.89 -23.56
C MET A 117 4.66 2.15 -24.48
N GLU A 118 3.74 1.35 -23.91
CA GLU A 118 2.79 0.55 -24.70
C GLU A 118 1.49 1.29 -25.01
N GLN A 119 0.98 2.09 -24.07
CA GLN A 119 -0.39 2.63 -24.10
C GLN A 119 -0.46 4.13 -23.80
N GLY A 120 0.68 4.76 -23.48
CA GLY A 120 0.77 6.18 -23.22
C GLY A 120 0.44 6.58 -21.77
N SER A 121 0.73 7.84 -21.46
CA SER A 121 0.59 8.40 -20.10
C SER A 121 -0.86 8.54 -19.64
N LEU A 122 -1.80 8.76 -20.56
CA LEU A 122 -3.22 8.84 -20.23
C LEU A 122 -3.74 7.51 -19.66
N TYR A 123 -3.34 6.40 -20.29
CA TYR A 123 -3.73 5.07 -19.83
C TYR A 123 -3.15 4.77 -18.45
N LEU A 124 -1.91 5.18 -18.17
CA LEU A 124 -1.33 5.08 -16.83
C LEU A 124 -2.14 5.84 -15.77
N VAL A 125 -2.47 7.10 -16.06
CA VAL A 125 -3.22 7.95 -15.13
C VAL A 125 -4.61 7.35 -14.88
N ALA A 126 -5.32 6.97 -15.95
CA ALA A 126 -6.62 6.32 -15.85
C ALA A 126 -6.55 4.99 -15.08
N GLY A 127 -5.47 4.25 -15.27
CA GLY A 127 -5.25 2.94 -14.66
C GLY A 127 -4.79 2.96 -13.21
N ILE A 128 -4.24 4.05 -12.70
CA ILE A 128 -3.76 4.14 -11.30
C ILE A 128 -4.58 5.12 -10.48
N LEU A 129 -4.86 6.31 -11.02
CA LEU A 129 -5.36 7.44 -10.22
C LEU A 129 -6.67 7.14 -9.48
N PRO A 130 -7.69 6.48 -10.08
CA PRO A 130 -8.98 6.31 -9.43
C PRO A 130 -8.90 5.55 -8.10
N HIS A 131 -8.20 4.41 -8.06
CA HIS A 131 -8.07 3.59 -6.85
C HIS A 131 -6.80 3.95 -6.04
N GLY A 132 -5.71 4.31 -6.72
CA GLY A 132 -4.42 4.60 -6.10
C GLY A 132 -4.43 5.81 -5.17
N ILE A 133 -5.33 6.76 -5.38
CA ILE A 133 -5.53 7.90 -4.46
C ILE A 133 -6.05 7.47 -3.08
N ILE A 134 -6.68 6.31 -2.99
CA ILE A 134 -7.18 5.74 -1.73
C ILE A 134 -6.19 4.71 -1.20
N GLU A 135 -5.76 3.79 -2.05
CA GLU A 135 -4.90 2.67 -1.64
C GLU A 135 -3.53 3.12 -1.13
N ILE A 136 -2.82 3.96 -1.90
CA ILE A 136 -1.43 4.34 -1.57
C ILE A 136 -1.37 5.01 -0.19
N PRO A 137 -2.24 5.99 0.16
CA PRO A 137 -2.27 6.55 1.51
C PRO A 137 -2.53 5.48 2.58
N MET A 138 -3.43 4.54 2.35
CA MET A 138 -3.78 3.51 3.33
C MET A 138 -2.62 2.55 3.59
N VAL A 139 -1.94 2.10 2.53
CA VAL A 139 -0.75 1.24 2.62
C VAL A 139 0.40 1.97 3.33
N VAL A 140 0.65 3.25 2.98
CA VAL A 140 1.69 4.08 3.62
C VAL A 140 1.40 4.32 5.09
N ILE A 141 0.14 4.61 5.47
CA ILE A 141 -0.24 4.77 6.87
C ILE A 141 -0.04 3.45 7.63
N SER A 142 -0.41 2.32 7.04
CA SER A 142 -0.21 1.01 7.68
C SER A 142 1.28 0.71 7.92
N ALA A 143 2.13 1.01 6.93
CA ALA A 143 3.58 0.89 7.07
C ALA A 143 4.16 1.87 8.10
N ALA A 144 3.66 3.10 8.17
CA ALA A 144 4.09 4.09 9.14
C ALA A 144 3.77 3.66 10.58
N ILE A 145 2.59 3.08 10.81
CA ILE A 145 2.23 2.46 12.10
C ILE A 145 3.21 1.31 12.40
N GLY A 146 3.48 0.43 11.43
CA GLY A 146 4.45 -0.65 11.58
C GLY A 146 5.87 -0.16 11.92
N LEU A 147 6.34 0.90 11.26
CA LEU A 147 7.65 1.50 11.56
C LEU A 147 7.71 2.02 12.99
N ARG A 148 6.67 2.71 13.42
CA ARG A 148 6.55 3.23 14.79
C ARG A 148 6.57 2.11 15.83
N LEU A 149 5.89 0.99 15.54
CA LEU A 149 5.96 -0.21 16.36
C LEU A 149 7.38 -0.77 16.43
N GLY A 150 8.12 -0.76 15.31
CA GLY A 150 9.53 -1.15 15.28
C GLY A 150 10.43 -0.27 16.15
N PHE A 151 10.27 1.06 16.07
CA PHE A 151 11.03 1.98 16.92
C PHE A 151 10.71 1.81 18.40
N LYS A 152 9.44 1.60 18.75
CA LYS A 152 9.06 1.31 20.14
C LYS A 152 9.57 -0.06 20.61
N GLY A 153 9.51 -1.08 19.76
CA GLY A 153 10.07 -2.40 20.05
C GLY A 153 11.57 -2.32 20.36
N LEU A 154 12.32 -1.63 19.50
CA LEU A 154 13.74 -1.35 19.70
C LEU A 154 14.03 -0.60 21.02
N ALA A 155 13.23 0.43 21.33
CA ALA A 155 13.38 1.17 22.58
C ALA A 155 13.08 0.28 23.81
N SER A 156 12.08 -0.58 23.73
CA SER A 156 11.74 -1.56 24.78
C SER A 156 12.88 -2.54 25.02
N LEU A 157 13.49 -3.07 23.95
CA LEU A 157 14.64 -3.98 24.03
C LEU A 157 15.87 -3.32 24.67
N LYS A 158 16.01 -1.99 24.49
CA LYS A 158 17.04 -1.17 25.15
C LYS A 158 16.68 -0.77 26.60
N GLY A 159 15.66 -1.39 27.19
CA GLY A 159 15.24 -1.13 28.58
C GLY A 159 14.50 0.19 28.80
N ARG A 160 14.06 0.88 27.75
CA ARG A 160 13.29 2.13 27.89
C ARG A 160 11.82 1.79 28.18
N SER A 161 11.22 2.48 29.14
CA SER A 161 9.78 2.39 29.39
C SER A 161 9.01 2.94 28.19
N VAL A 162 8.30 2.05 27.48
CA VAL A 162 7.48 2.40 26.32
C VAL A 162 6.12 1.73 26.39
N HIS A 163 5.10 2.45 25.95
CA HIS A 163 3.73 1.94 25.78
C HIS A 163 3.62 1.20 24.44
N LEU A 164 4.25 0.02 24.34
CA LEU A 164 4.25 -0.79 23.10
C LEU A 164 2.92 -1.49 22.90
N LYS A 165 2.35 -2.09 23.95
CA LYS A 165 1.07 -2.81 23.89
C LYS A 165 -0.07 -1.88 23.45
N GLU A 166 -0.12 -0.67 24.01
CA GLU A 166 -1.11 0.34 23.67
C GLU A 166 -0.95 0.84 22.23
N GLU A 167 0.28 0.94 21.73
CA GLU A 167 0.54 1.29 20.33
C GLU A 167 0.05 0.18 19.38
N ILE A 168 0.33 -1.09 19.69
CA ILE A 168 -0.15 -2.23 18.88
C ILE A 168 -1.68 -2.22 18.82
N ILE A 169 -2.34 -2.09 19.97
CA ILE A 169 -3.81 -2.06 20.05
C ILE A 169 -4.37 -0.86 19.27
N THR A 170 -3.75 0.32 19.41
CA THR A 170 -4.17 1.52 18.68
C THR A 170 -4.03 1.34 17.18
N GLY A 171 -2.88 0.81 16.72
CA GLY A 171 -2.61 0.55 15.32
C GLY A 171 -3.57 -0.47 14.69
N VAL A 172 -3.80 -1.60 15.36
CA VAL A 172 -4.74 -2.63 14.89
C VAL A 172 -6.18 -2.08 14.86
N LYS A 173 -6.60 -1.31 15.87
CA LYS A 173 -7.91 -0.63 15.81
C LYS A 173 -7.98 0.36 14.65
N PHE A 174 -6.93 1.14 14.42
CA PHE A 174 -6.87 2.05 13.26
C PHE A 174 -7.00 1.31 11.94
N PHE A 175 -6.37 0.14 11.84
CA PHE A 175 -6.51 -0.71 10.67
C PHE A 175 -7.97 -1.08 10.40
N PHE A 176 -8.67 -1.66 11.38
CA PHE A 176 -10.04 -2.13 11.18
C PHE A 176 -11.08 -1.01 11.02
N TYR A 177 -10.88 0.15 11.67
CA TYR A 177 -11.85 1.25 11.61
C TYR A 177 -11.67 2.16 10.39
N TRP A 178 -10.45 2.31 9.87
CA TRP A 178 -10.17 3.30 8.80
C TRP A 178 -9.50 2.69 7.58
N ILE A 179 -8.40 1.94 7.75
CA ILE A 179 -7.62 1.41 6.62
C ILE A 179 -8.42 0.38 5.84
N MET A 180 -8.94 -0.65 6.53
CA MET A 180 -9.63 -1.76 5.88
C MET A 180 -10.90 -1.32 5.11
N PRO A 181 -11.80 -0.48 5.67
CA PRO A 181 -12.94 0.02 4.90
C PRO A 181 -12.54 0.85 3.68
N LEU A 182 -11.50 1.68 3.79
CA LEU A 182 -11.01 2.49 2.66
C LEU A 182 -10.34 1.63 1.59
N LEU A 183 -9.63 0.55 1.97
CA LEU A 183 -9.10 -0.43 1.01
C LEU A 183 -10.21 -1.19 0.28
N LEU A 184 -11.34 -1.47 0.95
CA LEU A 184 -12.51 -2.05 0.27
C LEU A 184 -13.07 -1.10 -0.79
N VAL A 185 -13.17 0.20 -0.45
CA VAL A 185 -13.56 1.24 -1.42
C VAL A 185 -12.55 1.30 -2.58
N ALA A 186 -11.25 1.26 -2.29
CA ALA A 186 -10.21 1.25 -3.33
C ALA A 186 -10.38 0.06 -4.29
N ALA A 187 -10.59 -1.15 -3.78
CA ALA A 187 -10.79 -2.35 -4.58
C ALA A 187 -12.08 -2.28 -5.44
N ALA A 188 -13.15 -1.70 -4.90
CA ALA A 188 -14.37 -1.45 -5.67
C ALA A 188 -14.12 -0.45 -6.81
N VAL A 189 -13.39 0.63 -6.54
CA VAL A 189 -12.99 1.61 -7.56
C VAL A 189 -12.07 0.98 -8.59
N GLU A 190 -11.16 0.10 -8.20
CA GLU A 190 -10.30 -0.63 -9.13
C GLU A 190 -11.13 -1.50 -10.08
N THR A 191 -12.00 -2.33 -9.53
CA THR A 191 -12.70 -3.36 -10.29
C THR A 191 -13.83 -2.80 -11.16
N PHE A 192 -14.61 -1.83 -10.66
CA PHE A 192 -15.79 -1.33 -11.38
C PHE A 192 -15.52 -0.07 -12.18
N ILE A 193 -14.58 0.78 -11.74
CA ILE A 193 -14.32 2.08 -12.38
C ILE A 193 -13.04 1.99 -13.20
N THR A 194 -11.93 1.61 -12.58
CA THR A 194 -10.61 1.61 -13.24
C THR A 194 -10.57 0.61 -14.39
N SER A 195 -10.98 -0.65 -14.16
CA SER A 195 -11.06 -1.65 -15.22
C SER A 195 -12.04 -1.26 -16.34
N GLY A 196 -13.15 -0.59 -16.00
CA GLY A 196 -14.11 -0.08 -16.99
C GLY A 196 -13.52 1.03 -17.86
N ILE A 197 -12.83 2.00 -17.26
CA ILE A 197 -12.15 3.09 -17.99
C ILE A 197 -11.06 2.52 -18.90
N ILE A 198 -10.23 1.62 -18.37
CA ILE A 198 -9.20 0.91 -19.13
C ILE A 198 -9.81 0.18 -20.34
N GLY A 199 -10.91 -0.56 -20.13
CA GLY A 199 -11.58 -1.31 -21.20
C GLY A 199 -12.18 -0.44 -22.30
N LEU A 200 -12.53 0.83 -22.00
CA LEU A 200 -12.96 1.80 -22.99
C LEU A 200 -11.77 2.39 -23.76
N LEU A 201 -10.69 2.73 -23.06
CA LEU A 201 -9.49 3.30 -23.66
C LEU A 201 -8.78 2.32 -24.60
N SER A 202 -8.84 1.02 -24.32
CA SER A 202 -8.25 -0.02 -25.18
C SER A 202 -8.99 -0.26 -26.51
N GLN A 203 -10.18 0.34 -26.68
CA GLN A 203 -11.00 0.22 -27.90
C GLN A 203 -10.88 1.44 -28.82
N MET A 204 -10.16 2.48 -28.41
CA MET A 204 -9.92 3.72 -29.16
C MET A 204 -8.60 3.65 -29.94
#